data_AF-A0A127SHY7-F1
#
_entry.id   AF-A0A127SHY7-F1
#
_cell.length_a   1.000
_cell.length_b   1.000
_cell.length_c   1.000
_cell.angle_alpha   90.00
_cell.angle_beta   90.00
_cell.angle_gamma   90.00
#
_symmetry.space_group_name_H-M   'P 1'
#
loop_
_entity.id
_entity.type
_entity.pdbx_description
1 polymer ?
#
loop_
_entity_poly.entity_id
_entity_poly.type
_entity_poly.pdbx_seq_one_letter_code
_entity_poly.pdbx_strand_id
1 'polypeptide(L)' 'VAQLPLGSGVQYESSVSLGYLNQSFQNAVMEGIRYGCEQGLYGWNVTDCKICFKYGLYYSPVSTPADFRMLAPIVL' A
#
# COMPACT_ATOMS: atom_id res chain seq x y z
N VAL A 1 -9.00 3.88 -3.97
CA VAL A 1 -8.31 5.16 -3.72
C VAL A 1 -9.34 6.28 -3.69
N ALA A 2 -9.19 7.27 -2.81
CA ALA A 2 -10.04 8.47 -2.78
C ALA A 2 -9.23 9.71 -3.16
N GLN A 3 -9.84 10.67 -3.85
CA GLN A 3 -9.21 11.94 -4.22
C GLN A 3 -9.09 12.86 -2.99
N LEU A 4 -8.02 13.65 -2.92
CA LEU A 4 -7.79 14.68 -1.91
C LEU A 4 -7.62 16.06 -2.57
N PRO A 5 -7.75 17.16 -1.80
CA PRO A 5 -7.41 18.49 -2.30
C PRO A 5 -5.97 18.56 -2.82
N LEU A 6 -5.72 19.46 -3.78
CA LEU A 6 -4.39 19.69 -4.33
C LEU A 6 -3.38 20.07 -3.24
N GLY A 7 -2.19 19.47 -3.29
CA GLY A 7 -1.13 19.66 -2.30
C GLY A 7 -1.29 18.81 -1.03
N SER A 8 -2.26 17.90 -0.98
CA SER A 8 -2.44 16.97 0.15
C SER A 8 -1.42 15.82 0.15
N GLY A 9 -0.77 15.57 -1.00
CA GLY A 9 0.17 14.45 -1.12
C GLY A 9 -0.52 13.10 -1.04
N VAL A 10 0.25 12.05 -0.74
CA VAL A 10 -0.26 10.69 -0.55
C VAL A 10 -0.54 10.45 0.92
N GLN A 11 -1.77 10.09 1.24
CA GLN A 11 -2.16 9.63 2.57
C GLN A 11 -2.42 8.13 2.57
N TYR A 12 -1.98 7.44 3.62
CA TYR A 12 -2.15 6.00 3.78
C TYR A 12 -2.90 5.68 5.07
N GLU A 13 -3.84 4.74 4.99
CA GLU A 13 -4.59 4.22 6.13
C GLU A 13 -4.74 2.70 5.98
N SER A 14 -4.59 1.97 7.08
CA SER A 14 -4.86 0.54 7.14
C SER A 14 -6.11 0.28 7.97
N SER A 15 -7.08 -0.44 7.41
CA SER A 15 -8.22 -0.97 8.15
C SER A 15 -7.98 -2.41 8.64
N VAL A 16 -6.81 -3.00 8.34
CA VAL A 16 -6.44 -4.35 8.74
C VAL A 16 -5.83 -4.34 10.13
N SER A 17 -6.34 -5.19 11.03
CA SER A 17 -5.83 -5.26 12.40
C SER A 17 -4.42 -5.87 12.46
N LEU A 18 -3.61 -5.40 13.40
CA LEU A 18 -2.28 -5.97 13.67
C LEU A 18 -2.33 -7.42 14.15
N GLY A 19 -3.47 -7.85 14.71
CA GLY A 19 -3.71 -9.24 15.10
C GLY A 19 -3.94 -10.17 13.90
N TYR A 20 -4.49 -9.66 12.80
CA TYR A 20 -4.68 -10.43 11.57
C TYR A 20 -3.41 -10.43 10.70
N LEU A 21 -2.85 -9.25 10.45
CA LEU A 21 -1.64 -9.07 9.67
C LEU A 21 -0.65 -8.25 10.50
N ASN A 22 0.47 -8.88 10.87
CA ASN A 22 1.44 -8.27 11.77
C ASN A 22 2.09 -7.02 11.16
N GLN A 23 2.79 -6.27 12.01
CA GLN A 23 3.40 -4.99 11.62
C GLN A 23 4.38 -5.12 10.45
N SER A 24 5.16 -6.20 10.36
CA SER A 24 6.15 -6.38 9.28
C SER A 24 5.48 -6.47 7.91
N PHE A 25 4.37 -7.18 7.81
CA PHE A 25 3.58 -7.25 6.58
C PHE A 25 2.90 -5.92 6.27
N GLN A 26 2.34 -5.23 7.27
CA GLN A 26 1.73 -3.92 7.05
C GLN A 26 2.75 -2.86 6.61
N ASN A 27 3.96 -2.90 7.15
CA ASN A 27 5.07 -2.04 6.72
C ASN A 27 5.46 -2.33 5.26
N ALA A 28 5.54 -3.61 4.89
CA ALA A 28 5.85 -3.99 3.52
C ALA A 28 4.81 -3.48 2.51
N VAL A 29 3.52 -3.55 2.85
CA VAL A 29 2.44 -2.94 2.04
C VAL A 29 2.64 -1.43 1.91
N MET A 30 2.92 -0.73 3.01
CA MET A 30 3.17 0.72 2.97
C MET A 30 4.37 1.08 2.08
N GLU A 31 5.46 0.33 2.18
CA GLU A 31 6.66 0.52 1.36
C GLU A 31 6.36 0.30 -0.13
N GLY A 32 5.65 -0.78 -0.47
CA GLY A 32 5.27 -1.06 -1.85
C GLY A 32 4.29 -0.03 -2.41
N ILE A 33 3.36 0.49 -1.60
CA ILE A 33 2.47 1.59 -1.99
C ILE A 33 3.29 2.84 -2.32
N ARG A 34 4.24 3.23 -1.45
CA ARG A 34 5.10 4.40 -1.68
C ARG A 34 5.89 4.25 -2.98
N TYR A 35 6.48 3.08 -3.19
CA TYR A 35 7.22 2.75 -4.40
C TYR A 35 6.34 2.80 -5.67
N GLY A 36 5.10 2.30 -5.59
CA GLY A 36 4.16 2.36 -6.71
C GLY A 36 3.67 3.77 -7.01
N CYS A 37 3.46 4.60 -5.99
CA CYS A 37 3.10 6.00 -6.18
C CYS A 37 4.18 6.77 -6.94
N GLU A 38 5.46 6.43 -6.79
CA GLU A 38 6.56 7.05 -7.56
C GLU A 38 6.50 6.70 -9.06
N GLN A 39 5.73 5.68 -9.47
CA GLN A 39 5.68 5.12 -10.82
C GLN A 39 4.28 5.17 -11.46
N GLY A 40 3.59 6.31 -11.37
CA GLY A 40 2.30 6.52 -12.03
C GLY A 40 2.36 6.34 -13.56
N LEU A 41 1.23 6.59 -14.24
CA LEU A 41 1.00 6.25 -15.67
C LEU A 41 2.13 6.62 -16.65
N TYR A 42 2.88 7.68 -16.36
CA TYR A 42 4.01 8.15 -17.18
C TYR A 42 5.34 8.23 -16.39
N GLY A 43 5.48 7.43 -15.33
CA GLY A 43 6.56 7.57 -14.35
C GLY A 43 6.43 8.82 -13.47
N TRP A 44 5.21 9.37 -13.38
CA TRP A 44 4.92 10.54 -12.56
C TRP A 44 4.54 10.13 -11.15
N ASN A 45 4.88 10.98 -10.18
CA ASN A 45 4.49 10.76 -8.80
C ASN A 45 2.96 10.92 -8.65
N VAL A 46 2.29 9.88 -8.17
CA VAL A 46 0.89 9.90 -7.79
C VAL A 46 0.78 10.73 -6.51
N THR A 47 -0.06 11.75 -6.54
CA THR A 47 -0.26 12.69 -5.42
C THR A 47 -1.74 12.97 -5.22
N ASP A 48 -2.07 13.65 -4.12
CA ASP A 48 -3.40 14.13 -3.78
C ASP A 48 -4.44 13.01 -3.72
N CYS A 49 -4.05 11.89 -3.09
CA CYS A 49 -4.92 10.73 -2.93
C CYS A 49 -4.77 10.03 -1.58
N LYS A 50 -5.87 9.46 -1.08
CA LYS A 50 -5.90 8.58 0.08
C LYS A 50 -5.99 7.12 -0.35
N ILE A 51 -5.02 6.32 0.10
CA ILE A 51 -4.93 4.88 -0.13
C ILE A 51 -5.32 4.17 1.16
N CYS A 52 -6.33 3.31 1.08
CA CYS A 52 -6.83 2.54 2.22
C CYS A 52 -6.58 1.06 2.00
N PHE A 53 -5.72 0.45 2.80
CA PHE A 53 -5.55 -1.00 2.83
C PHE A 53 -6.72 -1.64 3.61
N LYS A 54 -7.72 -2.12 2.87
CA LYS A 54 -9.00 -2.57 3.45
C LYS A 54 -8.96 -4.01 3.95
N TYR A 55 -8.38 -4.91 3.17
CA TYR A 55 -8.24 -6.32 3.49
C TYR A 55 -7.00 -6.86 2.81
N GLY A 56 -6.45 -7.94 3.37
CA GLY A 56 -5.41 -8.74 2.74
C GLY A 56 -5.65 -10.21 3.08
N LEU A 57 -5.09 -11.11 2.29
CA LEU A 57 -5.06 -12.53 2.60
C LEU A 57 -3.61 -12.96 2.72
N TYR A 58 -3.33 -13.75 3.75
CA TYR A 58 -2.00 -14.25 4.07
C TYR A 58 -2.08 -15.77 4.28
N TYR A 59 -1.17 -16.52 3.65
CA TYR A 59 -1.08 -17.97 3.80
C TYR A 59 0.31 -18.36 4.31
N SER A 60 0.36 -18.80 5.58
CA SER A 60 1.57 -19.38 6.14
C SER A 60 1.80 -20.78 5.54
N PRO A 61 3.02 -21.16 5.11
CA PRO A 61 4.29 -20.43 5.26
C PRO A 61 4.73 -19.63 4.01
N VAL A 62 3.94 -19.64 2.93
CA VAL A 62 4.38 -19.18 1.60
C VAL A 62 4.35 -17.67 1.44
N SER A 63 3.52 -16.98 2.20
CA SER A 63 3.44 -15.53 2.16
C SER A 63 4.54 -14.91 3.02
N THR A 64 5.28 -13.96 2.45
CA THR A 64 6.33 -13.20 3.12
C THR A 64 6.06 -11.70 3.01
N PRO A 65 6.65 -10.86 3.87
CA PRO A 65 6.56 -9.40 3.70
C PRO A 65 7.08 -8.94 2.33
N ALA A 66 8.08 -9.64 1.75
CA ALA A 66 8.58 -9.30 0.41
C ALA A 66 7.49 -9.44 -0.66
N ASP A 67 6.65 -10.47 -0.59
CA ASP A 67 5.54 -10.68 -1.52
C ASP A 67 4.54 -9.52 -1.47
N PHE A 68 4.22 -9.05 -0.26
CA PHE A 68 3.31 -7.92 -0.06
C PHE A 68 3.91 -6.61 -0.57
N ARG A 69 5.21 -6.40 -0.38
CA ARG A 69 5.92 -5.24 -0.93
C ARG A 69 5.89 -5.22 -2.45
N MET A 70 6.05 -6.38 -3.09
CA MET A 70 6.01 -6.51 -4.55
C MET A 70 4.60 -6.41 -5.11
N LEU A 71 3.59 -6.94 -4.41
CA LEU A 71 2.20 -6.93 -4.86
C LEU A 71 1.55 -5.56 -4.71
N ALA A 72 1.86 -4.83 -3.64
CA ALA A 72 1.28 -3.52 -3.33
C ALA A 72 1.29 -2.51 -4.51
N PRO A 73 2.39 -2.28 -5.26
CA PRO A 73 2.39 -1.36 -6.39
C PRO A 73 1.55 -1.85 -7.58
N ILE A 74 1.29 -3.16 -7.71
CA ILE A 74 0.53 -3.74 -8.83
C ILE A 74 -0.97 -3.49 -8.68
N VAL A 75 -1.44 -3.32 -7.43
CA VAL A 75 -2.86 -3.18 -7.10
C VAL A 75 -3.29 -1.74 -6.81
N LEU A 76 -2.42 -0.76 -7.09
CA LEU A 76 -2.72 0.68 -7.00
C LEU A 76 -3.57 1.15 -8.18
#